data_AF-A0A3B9DAT9-F1
#
_entry.id   AF-A0A3B9DAT9-F1
#
_cell.length_a   1.000
_cell.length_b   1.000
_cell.length_c   1.000
_cell.angle_alpha   90.00
_cell.angle_beta   90.00
_cell.angle_gamma   90.00
#
_symmetry.space_group_name_H-M   'P 1'
#
loop_
_entity.id
_entity.type
_entity.pdbx_description
1 polymer ?
#
loop_
_entity_poly.entity_id
_entity_poly.type
_entity_poly.pdbx_seq_one_letter_code
_entity_poly.pdbx_strand_id
1 'polypeptide(L)'
;MIPTIESVRYNFINSGLYDGLFVLQDKETETLWNHMTGEAVYGHHAGLRMEVSNLLNMNVEQALALDADMEIAISDRRYNMIRSTATTYSPSNSDAKLMEQFVVTLGEEDQRRPRMDMG
;
A
#
# COMPACT_ATOMS: atom_id res chain seq x y z
N MET A 1 -1.15 -11.20 -7.80
CA MET A 1 -1.74 -10.50 -8.96
C MET A 1 -0.92 -9.23 -9.18
N ILE A 2 -0.40 -9.00 -10.39
CA ILE A 2 0.31 -7.76 -10.75
C ILE A 2 -0.77 -6.81 -11.29
N PRO A 3 -0.85 -5.54 -10.84
CA PRO A 3 -1.91 -4.65 -11.29
C PRO A 3 -1.80 -4.40 -12.79
N THR A 4 -2.94 -4.48 -13.48
CA THR A 4 -3.05 -4.20 -14.92
C THR A 4 -3.97 -3.01 -15.16
N ILE A 5 -3.53 -2.08 -16.00
CA ILE A 5 -4.34 -0.96 -16.49
C ILE A 5 -4.55 -1.20 -17.97
N GLU A 6 -5.81 -1.26 -18.41
CA GLU A 6 -6.17 -1.54 -19.81
C GLU A 6 -5.50 -2.82 -20.39
N SER A 7 -5.38 -3.86 -19.56
CA SER A 7 -4.70 -5.14 -19.90
C SER A 7 -3.17 -5.05 -20.05
N VAL A 8 -2.56 -3.90 -19.77
CA VAL A 8 -1.10 -3.73 -19.71
C VAL A 8 -0.63 -3.87 -18.26
N ARG A 9 0.45 -4.61 -18.04
CA ARG A 9 1.06 -4.80 -16.70
C ARG A 9 2.02 -3.65 -16.40
N TYR A 10 1.87 -3.07 -15.22
CA TYR A 10 2.71 -1.95 -14.74
C TYR A 10 3.43 -2.30 -13.44
N ASN A 11 4.54 -1.62 -13.18
CA ASN A 11 5.34 -1.81 -11.98
C ASN A 11 5.08 -0.69 -10.99
N PHE A 12 4.68 -1.05 -9.77
CA PHE A 12 4.34 -0.07 -8.75
C PHE A 12 5.39 -0.01 -7.64
N ILE A 13 5.65 1.20 -7.18
CA ILE A 13 6.46 1.48 -5.98
C ILE A 13 5.65 2.30 -4.98
N ASN A 14 5.98 2.17 -3.70
CA ASN A 14 5.48 3.13 -2.71
C ASN A 14 6.19 4.47 -2.93
N SER A 15 5.41 5.53 -3.18
CA SER A 15 5.97 6.85 -3.53
C SER A 15 5.81 7.90 -2.44
N GLY A 16 4.96 7.66 -1.44
CA GLY A 16 4.74 8.61 -0.36
C GLY A 16 3.35 8.50 0.27
N LEU A 17 2.92 9.61 0.86
CA LEU A 17 1.64 9.77 1.54
C LEU A 17 0.81 10.86 0.85
N TYR A 18 -0.49 10.62 0.72
CA TYR A 18 -1.50 11.59 0.26
C TYR A 18 -2.79 11.30 1.01
N ASP A 19 -3.40 12.35 1.59
CA ASP A 19 -4.60 12.23 2.41
C ASP A 19 -4.48 11.15 3.52
N GLY A 20 -3.31 11.13 4.17
CA GLY A 20 -3.03 10.17 5.24
C GLY A 20 -2.92 8.71 4.77
N LEU A 21 -2.81 8.45 3.47
CA LEU A 21 -2.72 7.11 2.91
C LEU A 21 -1.45 6.95 2.10
N PHE A 22 -0.87 5.76 2.15
CA PHE A 22 0.23 5.43 1.24
C PHE A 22 -0.25 5.49 -0.21
N VAL A 23 0.58 6.05 -1.09
CA VAL A 23 0.28 6.14 -2.51
C VAL A 23 1.25 5.27 -3.29
N LEU A 24 0.73 4.57 -4.28
CA LEU A 24 1.53 3.81 -5.23
C LEU A 24 1.82 4.67 -6.45
N GLN A 25 3.05 4.65 -6.93
CA GLN A 25 3.42 5.22 -8.21
C GLN A 25 3.71 4.12 -9.21
N ASP A 26 3.12 4.23 -10.39
CA ASP A 26 3.50 3.47 -11.57
C ASP A 26 4.86 4.00 -12.09
N LYS A 27 5.87 3.14 -12.21
CA LYS A 27 7.22 3.53 -12.64
C LYS A 27 7.28 3.95 -14.11
N GLU A 28 6.38 3.46 -14.94
CA GLU A 28 6.39 3.71 -16.38
C GLU A 28 5.74 5.06 -16.73
N THR A 29 4.64 5.42 -16.09
CA THR A 29 3.91 6.67 -16.37
C THR A 29 4.04 7.74 -15.29
N GLU A 30 4.69 7.41 -14.17
CA GLU A 30 4.80 8.23 -12.96
C GLU A 30 3.44 8.61 -12.34
N THR A 31 2.35 7.98 -12.78
CA THR A 31 1.00 8.20 -12.25
C THR A 31 0.93 7.72 -10.79
N LEU A 32 0.29 8.53 -9.95
CA LEU A 32 0.00 8.25 -8.55
C LEU A 32 -1.39 7.64 -8.37
N TRP A 33 -1.46 6.56 -7.59
CA TRP A 33 -2.64 5.73 -7.40
C TRP A 33 -2.96 5.53 -5.93
N ASN A 34 -4.23 5.73 -5.58
CA ASN A 34 -4.78 5.35 -4.28
C ASN A 34 -4.93 3.82 -4.24
N HIS A 35 -4.11 3.16 -3.41
CA HIS A 35 -4.08 1.69 -3.33
C HIS A 35 -5.32 1.05 -2.71
N MET A 36 -6.17 1.82 -2.00
CA MET A 36 -7.41 1.29 -1.42
C MET A 36 -8.56 1.33 -2.43
N THR A 37 -8.67 2.39 -3.23
CA THR A 37 -9.79 2.59 -4.16
C THR A 37 -9.46 2.26 -5.61
N GLY A 38 -8.17 2.09 -5.93
CA GLY A 38 -7.67 1.87 -7.28
C GLY A 38 -7.72 3.12 -8.16
N GLU A 39 -8.00 4.29 -7.60
CA GLU A 39 -8.13 5.53 -8.36
C GLU A 39 -6.77 6.19 -8.63
N ALA A 40 -6.55 6.61 -9.88
CA ALA A 40 -5.43 7.45 -10.25
C ALA A 40 -5.71 8.89 -9.81
N VAL A 41 -4.97 9.36 -8.82
CA VAL A 41 -5.18 10.68 -8.21
C VAL A 41 -4.39 11.77 -8.92
N TYR A 42 -3.28 11.43 -9.57
CA TYR A 42 -2.42 12.39 -10.25
C TYR A 42 -1.58 11.72 -11.36
N GLY A 43 -1.24 12.46 -12.41
CA GLY A 43 -0.41 11.98 -13.52
C GLY A 43 -1.21 11.65 -14.78
N HIS A 44 -0.60 10.90 -15.69
CA HIS A 44 -1.15 10.66 -17.03
C HIS A 44 -2.53 9.97 -17.00
N HIS A 45 -2.71 9.05 -16.06
CA HIS A 45 -3.95 8.27 -15.93
C HIS A 45 -4.96 8.87 -14.93
N ALA A 46 -4.80 10.12 -14.50
CA ALA A 46 -5.66 10.74 -13.48
C ALA A 46 -7.17 10.61 -13.81
N GLY A 47 -7.96 10.19 -12.83
CA GLY A 47 -9.40 9.93 -12.97
C GLY A 47 -9.77 8.52 -13.44
N LEU A 48 -8.80 7.72 -13.90
CA LEU A 48 -9.02 6.30 -14.16
C LEU A 48 -9.08 5.51 -12.85
N ARG A 49 -9.75 4.35 -12.88
CA ARG A 49 -9.84 3.43 -11.76
C ARG A 49 -9.46 2.02 -12.19
N MET A 50 -8.49 1.44 -11.50
CA MET A 50 -8.12 0.03 -11.63
C MET A 50 -9.00 -0.85 -10.75
N GLU A 51 -9.10 -2.12 -11.09
CA GLU A 51 -9.76 -3.11 -10.24
C GLU A 51 -8.89 -3.41 -9.03
N VAL A 52 -9.44 -3.20 -7.83
CA VAL A 52 -8.79 -3.58 -6.57
C VAL A 52 -9.31 -4.94 -6.16
N SER A 53 -8.39 -5.87 -5.89
CA SER A 53 -8.73 -7.20 -5.38
C SER A 53 -8.10 -7.42 -4.01
N ASN A 54 -8.75 -8.28 -3.22
CA ASN A 54 -8.20 -8.67 -1.93
C ASN A 54 -6.92 -9.47 -2.12
N LEU A 55 -5.91 -9.17 -1.30
CA LEU A 55 -4.73 -10.01 -1.17
C LEU A 55 -5.14 -11.29 -0.43
N LEU A 56 -5.61 -12.29 -1.17
CA LEU A 56 -5.90 -13.61 -0.63
C LEU A 56 -4.57 -14.37 -0.46
N ASN A 57 -4.41 -15.02 0.68
CA ASN A 57 -3.31 -15.95 0.89
C ASN A 57 -3.59 -17.25 0.14
N MET A 58 -2.55 -17.85 -0.43
CA MET A 58 -2.63 -19.19 -1.01
C MET A 58 -1.40 -20.02 -0.61
N ASN A 59 -1.58 -21.33 -0.56
CA ASN A 59 -0.47 -22.27 -0.38
C ASN A 59 0.15 -22.66 -1.74
N VAL A 60 1.28 -23.36 -1.70
CA VAL A 60 2.02 -23.77 -2.91
C VAL A 60 1.19 -24.69 -3.81
N GLU A 61 0.41 -25.59 -3.23
CA GLU A 61 -0.46 -26.51 -3.98
C GLU A 61 -1.52 -25.74 -4.79
N GLN A 62 -2.16 -24.76 -4.17
CA GLN A 62 -3.13 -23.87 -4.83
C GLN A 62 -2.48 -23.01 -5.91
N ALA A 63 -1.25 -22.54 -5.69
CA ALA A 63 -0.50 -21.75 -6.67
C ALA A 63 -0.21 -22.56 -7.95
N LEU A 64 0.27 -23.81 -7.79
CA LEU A 64 0.56 -24.71 -8.91
C LEU A 64 -0.70 -25.23 -9.62
N ALA A 65 -1.83 -25.29 -8.93
CA ALA A 65 -3.13 -25.63 -9.55
C ALA A 65 -3.67 -24.50 -10.44
N LEU A 66 -3.33 -23.24 -10.13
CA LEU A 66 -3.71 -22.06 -10.94
C LEU A 66 -2.84 -21.91 -12.18
N ASP A 67 -1.54 -22.11 -12.02
CA ASP A 67 -0.57 -22.06 -13.12
C ASP A 67 0.54 -23.07 -12.82
N ALA A 68 0.61 -24.12 -13.64
CA ALA A 68 1.59 -25.20 -13.48
C ALA A 68 3.03 -24.74 -13.75
N ASP A 69 3.21 -23.64 -14.48
CA ASP A 69 4.53 -23.06 -14.80
C ASP A 69 4.95 -21.98 -13.78
N MET A 70 4.18 -21.78 -12.70
CA MET A 70 4.47 -20.79 -11.67
C MET A 70 5.82 -21.08 -10.98
N GLU A 71 6.74 -20.12 -11.06
CA GLU A 71 8.05 -20.22 -10.41
C GLU A 71 7.93 -20.07 -8.88
N ILE A 72 8.46 -21.07 -8.14
CA ILE A 72 8.48 -21.08 -6.68
C ILE A 72 9.91 -20.84 -6.19
N ALA A 73 10.12 -19.72 -5.51
CA ALA A 73 11.39 -19.40 -4.86
C ALA A 73 11.37 -19.83 -3.39
N ILE A 74 12.32 -20.69 -2.99
CA ILE A 74 12.53 -21.07 -1.59
C ILE A 74 13.75 -20.31 -1.07
N SER A 75 13.57 -19.60 0.06
CA SER A 75 14.64 -18.82 0.68
C SER A 75 15.23 -19.58 1.86
N ASP A 76 16.55 -19.81 1.83
CA ASP A 76 17.29 -20.39 2.95
C ASP A 76 17.51 -19.40 4.11
N ARG A 77 17.06 -18.14 3.95
CA ARG A 77 17.14 -17.15 5.02
C ARG A 77 16.20 -17.57 6.13
N ARG A 78 16.78 -17.91 7.28
CA ARG A 78 16.02 -18.02 8.52
C ARG A 78 15.27 -16.71 8.75
N TYR A 79 13.96 -16.80 8.92
CA TYR A 79 13.13 -15.65 9.24
C TYR A 79 13.52 -15.15 10.64
N ASN A 80 14.47 -14.21 10.68
CA ASN A 80 14.86 -13.55 11.92
C ASN A 80 13.72 -12.62 12.32
N MET A 81 12.83 -13.10 13.20
CA MET A 81 11.76 -12.31 13.84
C MET A 81 12.29 -11.07 14.59
N ILE A 82 13.60 -10.96 14.79
CA ILE A 82 14.26 -9.81 15.42
C ILE A 82 14.59 -8.76 14.35
N ARG A 83 13.58 -8.25 13.67
CA ARG A 83 13.61 -6.86 13.19
C ARG A 83 12.59 -6.11 14.01
N SER A 84 13.05 -5.56 15.14
CA SER A 84 12.31 -4.52 15.82
C SER A 84 12.31 -3.29 14.91
N THR A 85 11.35 -3.23 13.99
CA THR A 85 10.90 -1.95 13.41
C THR A 85 9.92 -1.25 14.37
N ALA A 86 9.63 -1.87 15.51
CA ALA A 86 8.73 -1.40 16.56
C ALA A 86 9.46 -0.73 17.73
N THR A 87 10.59 -0.05 17.49
CA THR A 87 11.30 0.61 18.61
C THR A 87 10.66 1.91 19.09
N THR A 88 9.53 2.35 18.52
CA THR A 88 8.94 3.65 18.90
C THR A 88 7.41 3.68 19.05
N TYR A 89 6.67 2.71 18.50
CA TYR A 89 5.22 2.68 18.68
C TYR A 89 4.87 1.92 19.96
N SER A 90 4.46 2.66 20.98
CA SER A 90 3.85 2.11 22.19
C SER A 90 2.37 2.49 22.19
N PRO A 91 1.44 1.53 22.06
CA PRO A 91 -0.01 1.80 22.07
C PRO A 91 -0.50 2.45 23.37
N SER A 92 0.30 2.41 24.44
CA SER A 92 0.00 3.04 25.73
C SER A 92 0.50 4.48 25.86
N ASN A 93 1.14 5.04 24.82
CA ASN A 93 1.69 6.40 24.87
C ASN A 93 0.67 7.42 24.39
N SER A 94 -0.07 8.02 25.33
CA SER A 94 -1.07 9.07 25.04
C SER A 94 -0.48 10.36 24.45
N ASP A 95 0.84 10.55 24.53
CA ASP A 95 1.53 11.70 23.95
C ASP A 95 2.05 11.43 22.52
N ALA A 96 1.78 10.25 21.96
CA ALA A 96 2.16 9.91 20.60
C ALA A 96 1.43 10.82 19.61
N LYS A 97 2.20 11.56 18.81
CA LYS A 97 1.68 12.44 17.76
C LYS A 97 1.91 11.81 16.40
N LEU A 98 0.97 12.05 15.49
CA LEU A 98 1.18 11.77 14.07
C LEU A 98 2.43 12.50 13.58
N MET A 99 3.20 11.84 12.71
CA MET A 99 4.37 12.47 12.10
C MET A 99 3.94 13.67 11.27
N GLU A 100 4.70 14.77 11.31
CA GLU A 100 4.38 16.01 10.61
C GLU A 100 4.14 15.78 9.10
N GLN A 101 4.98 14.94 8.48
CA GLN A 101 4.85 14.55 7.07
C GLN A 101 3.52 13.88 6.73
N PHE A 102 2.88 13.23 7.70
CA PHE A 102 1.54 12.66 7.54
C PHE A 102 0.48 13.76 7.69
N VAL A 103 0.59 14.59 8.73
CA VAL A 103 -0.36 15.66 9.03
C VAL A 103 -0.50 16.64 7.87
N VAL A 104 0.60 17.02 7.21
CA VAL A 104 0.57 17.96 6.06
C VAL A 104 -0.16 17.40 4.83
N THR A 105 -0.38 16.09 4.76
CA THR A 105 -1.10 15.45 3.66
C THR A 105 -2.60 15.37 3.90
N LEU A 106 -3.06 15.57 5.14
CA LEU A 106 -4.48 15.55 5.48
C LEU A 106 -5.18 16.78 4.90
N GLY A 107 -6.38 16.58 4.34
CA GLY A 107 -7.24 17.66 3.87
C GLY A 107 -7.83 18.51 5.00
N GLU A 108 -8.87 19.29 4.68
CA GLU A 108 -9.59 20.04 5.70
C GLU A 108 -10.24 19.11 6.73
N GLU A 109 -10.04 19.42 8.01
CA GLU A 109 -10.50 18.59 9.12
C GLU A 109 -12.03 18.66 9.26
N ASP A 110 -12.70 17.50 9.19
CA ASP A 110 -14.15 17.40 9.42
C ASP A 110 -14.47 17.59 10.91
N GLN A 111 -14.91 18.80 11.27
CA GLN A 111 -15.28 19.20 12.65
C GLN A 111 -16.38 18.34 13.30
N ARG A 112 -17.08 17.50 12.53
CA ARG A 112 -18.10 16.57 13.06
C ARG A 112 -17.49 15.28 13.62
N ARG A 113 -16.20 15.04 13.37
CA ARG A 113 -15.48 13.84 13.80
C ARG A 113 -14.35 14.21 14.75
N PRO A 114 -13.99 13.34 15.71
CA PRO A 114 -12.76 13.51 16.47
C PRO A 114 -11.55 13.63 15.54
N ARG A 115 -10.58 14.45 15.94
CA ARG A 115 -9.30 14.57 15.25
C ARG A 115 -8.62 13.21 15.15
N MET A 116 -8.04 12.91 13.98
CA MET A 116 -7.21 11.71 13.82
C MET A 116 -5.93 11.85 14.67
N ASP A 117 -5.67 10.85 15.50
CA ASP A 117 -4.47 10.72 16.33
C ASP A 117 -3.85 9.32 16.15
N MET A 118 -2.85 8.99 16.97
CA MET A 118 -2.10 7.72 16.88
C MET A 118 -2.82 6.53 17.56
N GLY A 119 -4.02 6.74 18.11
CA GLY A 119 -4.75 5.77 18.93
C GLY A 119 -4.36 5.84 20.40
#